data_AF-A0A4R7F606-F1
#
_entry.id   AF-A0A4R7F606-F1
#
_cell.length_a   1.000
_cell.length_b   1.000
_cell.length_c   1.000
_cell.angle_alpha   90.00
_cell.angle_beta   90.00
_cell.angle_gamma   90.00
#
_symmetry.space_group_name_H-M   'P 1'
#
loop_
_entity.id
_entity.type
_entity.pdbx_description
1 polymer ?
#
loop_
_entity_poly.entity_id
_entity_poly.type
_entity_poly.pdbx_seq_one_letter_code
_entity_poly.pdbx_strand_id
1 'polypeptide(L)'
;MTKIKASKVLYIRLGRDCVFANDCINVEQSIRLGYREVNHQFCLNRQWDKVEDYFVINEKKPKHVAVREKNQIKSFYEENENTLWITFYNDKLWWCFSKQQITLAADNTKTRSVIDKWSDKDINGNILFKENITDKLKKIGNYRGTIRDIEKVKEDVLYLINDEKMGNNNNLIENKMNIPLNQILFGAPGTGKTYNTKRIAVEIINGKKERRREEINAEYEDLVNTKQIFFYHFSSKFGV
;
A
#
# COMPACT_ATOMS: atom_id res chain seq x y z
N MET A 1 0.08 -10.26 21.65
CA MET A 1 -1.31 -9.90 21.27
C MET A 1 -1.95 -11.04 20.49
N THR A 2 -3.27 -11.04 20.34
CA THR A 2 -4.01 -12.05 19.56
C THR A 2 -3.74 -11.86 18.07
N LYS A 3 -3.44 -12.97 17.37
CA LYS A 3 -3.23 -12.98 15.92
C LYS A 3 -4.51 -12.54 15.18
N ILE A 4 -4.35 -11.60 14.25
CA ILE A 4 -5.41 -11.15 13.34
C ILE A 4 -5.65 -12.22 12.28
N LYS A 5 -6.92 -12.59 12.11
CA LYS A 5 -7.41 -13.50 11.07
C LYS A 5 -8.54 -12.81 10.32
N ALA A 6 -8.64 -13.05 9.03
CA ALA A 6 -9.72 -12.53 8.20
C ALA A 6 -10.17 -13.57 7.18
N SER A 7 -11.48 -13.70 6.99
CA SER A 7 -12.04 -14.55 5.93
C SER A 7 -11.72 -14.00 4.55
N LYS A 8 -11.63 -12.66 4.44
CA LYS A 8 -11.39 -11.91 3.21
C LYS A 8 -10.67 -10.61 3.52
N VAL A 9 -9.94 -10.08 2.54
CA VAL A 9 -9.33 -8.75 2.62
C VAL A 9 -9.78 -7.89 1.45
N LEU A 10 -10.30 -6.71 1.76
CA LEU A 10 -10.74 -5.72 0.78
C LEU A 10 -9.92 -4.45 0.90
N TYR A 11 -9.40 -3.98 -0.24
CA TYR A 11 -8.95 -2.59 -0.35
C TYR A 11 -10.17 -1.68 -0.53
N ILE A 12 -10.21 -0.58 0.22
CA ILE A 12 -11.16 0.52 0.02
C ILE A 12 -10.41 1.84 -0.19
N ARG A 13 -10.71 2.52 -1.28
CA ARG A 13 -10.32 3.91 -1.53
C ARG A 13 -11.37 4.81 -0.88
N LEU A 14 -10.98 5.49 0.19
CA LEU A 14 -11.86 6.37 0.97
C LEU A 14 -12.12 7.68 0.22
N GLY A 15 -12.95 7.61 -0.81
CA GLY A 15 -13.27 8.73 -1.69
C GLY A 15 -12.28 8.89 -2.84
N ARG A 16 -12.69 9.63 -3.89
CA ARG A 16 -11.77 10.02 -4.96
C ARG A 16 -10.63 10.83 -4.34
N ASP A 17 -9.40 10.50 -4.70
CA ASP A 17 -8.19 11.12 -4.15
C ASP A 17 -8.08 11.02 -2.61
N CYS A 18 -8.70 9.98 -2.04
CA CYS A 18 -8.69 9.68 -0.61
C CYS A 18 -9.26 10.83 0.27
N VAL A 19 -10.16 11.66 -0.28
CA VAL A 19 -10.73 12.82 0.43
C VAL A 19 -11.48 12.48 1.71
N PHE A 20 -11.98 11.24 1.87
CA PHE A 20 -12.65 10.82 3.11
C PHE A 20 -11.69 10.20 4.13
N ALA A 21 -10.43 9.98 3.77
CA ALA A 21 -9.51 9.21 4.60
C ALA A 21 -9.28 9.84 5.97
N ASN A 22 -9.07 11.16 6.03
CA ASN A 22 -8.88 11.85 7.30
C ASN A 22 -10.09 11.68 8.23
N ASP A 23 -11.29 11.96 7.74
CA ASP A 23 -12.50 11.90 8.56
C ASP A 23 -12.79 10.47 9.01
N CYS A 24 -12.70 9.50 8.10
CA CYS A 24 -12.91 8.09 8.40
C CYS A 24 -11.91 7.53 9.41
N ILE A 25 -10.62 7.89 9.28
CA ILE A 25 -9.52 7.31 10.06
C ILE A 25 -9.30 8.04 11.38
N ASN A 26 -9.33 9.38 11.39
CA ASN A 26 -8.91 10.17 12.54
C ASN A 26 -10.08 10.73 13.35
N VAL A 27 -11.29 10.80 12.79
CA VAL A 27 -12.43 11.48 13.43
C VAL A 27 -13.56 10.49 13.73
N GLU A 28 -14.09 9.82 12.71
CA GLU A 28 -15.35 9.07 12.81
C GLU A 28 -15.17 7.59 13.14
N GLN A 29 -13.98 7.02 12.94
CA GLN A 29 -13.76 5.57 12.96
C GLN A 29 -14.78 4.84 12.08
N SER A 30 -14.76 5.17 10.80
CA SER A 30 -15.72 4.67 9.81
C SER A 30 -15.03 4.21 8.53
N ILE A 31 -15.70 3.38 7.74
CA ILE A 31 -15.43 3.23 6.31
C ILE A 31 -16.58 3.90 5.55
N ARG A 32 -16.27 4.59 4.44
CA ARG A 32 -17.25 5.41 3.70
C ARG A 32 -17.28 5.07 2.21
N LEU A 33 -18.49 4.91 1.69
CA LEU A 33 -18.80 4.62 0.30
C LEU A 33 -19.41 5.85 -0.39
N GLY A 34 -18.76 6.33 -1.46
CA GLY A 34 -19.07 7.59 -2.14
C GLY A 34 -20.11 7.55 -3.28
N TYR A 35 -20.82 6.44 -3.48
CA TYR A 35 -21.84 6.30 -4.53
C TYR A 35 -23.16 6.96 -4.09
N ARG A 36 -23.20 8.30 -4.11
CA ARG A 36 -24.32 9.11 -3.60
C ARG A 36 -25.64 8.84 -4.32
N GLU A 37 -25.59 8.77 -5.64
CA GLU A 37 -26.76 8.57 -6.50
C GLU A 37 -27.29 7.14 -6.50
N VAL A 38 -26.53 6.18 -5.97
CA VAL A 38 -27.00 4.79 -5.90
C VAL A 38 -27.99 4.64 -4.75
N ASN A 39 -29.20 4.22 -5.10
CA ASN A 39 -30.32 4.08 -4.19
C ASN A 39 -29.98 3.09 -3.05
N HIS A 40 -30.00 3.61 -1.82
CA HIS A 40 -29.66 2.83 -0.62
C HIS A 40 -30.60 1.64 -0.39
N GLN A 41 -31.91 1.82 -0.65
CA GLN A 41 -32.91 0.78 -0.42
C GLN A 41 -32.75 -0.39 -1.40
N PHE A 42 -32.37 -0.13 -2.65
CA PHE A 42 -32.05 -1.21 -3.60
C PHE A 42 -30.88 -2.06 -3.11
N CYS A 43 -29.86 -1.44 -2.52
CA CYS A 43 -28.73 -2.17 -1.94
C CYS A 43 -29.13 -2.98 -0.68
N LEU A 44 -29.89 -2.39 0.25
CA LEU A 44 -30.39 -3.09 1.44
C LEU A 44 -31.25 -4.31 1.07
N ASN A 45 -32.10 -4.17 0.06
CA ASN A 45 -32.98 -5.23 -0.42
C ASN A 45 -32.29 -6.20 -1.41
N ARG A 46 -30.97 -6.08 -1.62
CA ARG A 46 -30.17 -6.90 -2.54
C ARG A 46 -30.70 -6.91 -3.99
N GLN A 47 -31.35 -5.81 -4.40
CA GLN A 47 -31.85 -5.62 -5.76
C GLN A 47 -30.71 -5.19 -6.69
N TRP A 48 -29.69 -6.06 -6.83
CA TRP A 48 -28.44 -5.76 -7.51
C TRP A 48 -28.61 -5.49 -9.01
N ASP A 49 -29.62 -6.07 -9.65
CA ASP A 49 -29.94 -5.80 -11.05
C ASP A 49 -30.36 -4.34 -11.24
N LYS A 50 -31.16 -3.78 -10.32
CA LYS A 50 -31.53 -2.35 -10.34
C LYS A 50 -30.33 -1.42 -10.13
N VAL A 51 -29.39 -1.83 -9.28
CA VAL A 51 -28.13 -1.08 -9.08
C VAL A 51 -27.28 -1.12 -10.35
N GLU A 52 -27.25 -2.25 -11.05
CA GLU A 52 -26.56 -2.37 -12.34
C GLU A 52 -27.23 -1.52 -13.42
N ASP A 53 -28.56 -1.58 -13.52
CA ASP A 53 -29.36 -0.83 -14.48
C ASP A 53 -29.18 0.67 -14.30
N TYR A 54 -29.07 1.17 -13.07
CA TYR A 54 -28.72 2.57 -12.82
C TYR A 54 -27.43 2.98 -13.57
N PHE A 55 -26.38 2.16 -13.51
CA PHE A 55 -25.13 2.49 -14.21
C PHE A 55 -25.24 2.37 -15.73
N VAL A 56 -26.04 1.43 -16.25
CA VAL A 56 -26.21 1.26 -17.70
C VAL A 56 -27.11 2.34 -18.29
N ILE A 57 -28.22 2.65 -17.63
CA ILE A 57 -29.29 3.50 -18.16
C ILE A 57 -29.03 4.97 -17.80
N ASN A 58 -28.84 5.26 -16.52
CA ASN A 58 -28.71 6.64 -16.04
C ASN A 58 -27.29 7.20 -16.29
N GLU A 59 -26.26 6.42 -15.95
CA GLU A 59 -24.86 6.83 -16.13
C GLU A 59 -24.30 6.49 -17.52
N LYS A 60 -25.07 5.78 -18.36
CA LYS A 60 -24.69 5.36 -19.72
C LYS A 60 -23.35 4.62 -19.77
N LYS A 61 -23.00 3.87 -18.72
CA LYS A 61 -21.74 3.11 -18.65
C LYS A 61 -21.85 1.81 -19.44
N PRO A 62 -20.74 1.34 -20.06
CA PRO A 62 -20.70 0.00 -20.64
C PRO A 62 -21.04 -1.07 -19.60
N LYS A 63 -21.72 -2.15 -20.03
CA LYS A 63 -22.20 -3.22 -19.14
C LYS A 63 -21.11 -3.78 -18.21
N HIS A 64 -19.90 -4.03 -18.72
CA HIS A 64 -18.79 -4.54 -17.91
C HIS A 64 -18.34 -3.55 -16.81
N VAL A 65 -18.44 -2.24 -17.06
CA VAL A 65 -18.16 -1.22 -16.05
C VAL A 65 -19.28 -1.19 -15.02
N ALA A 66 -20.55 -1.22 -15.45
CA ALA A 66 -21.70 -1.28 -14.56
C ALA A 66 -21.65 -2.47 -13.59
N VAL A 67 -21.34 -3.67 -14.11
CA VAL A 67 -21.11 -4.88 -13.30
C VAL A 67 -20.00 -4.66 -12.27
N ARG A 68 -18.89 -4.02 -12.67
CA ARG A 68 -17.77 -3.70 -11.77
C ARG A 68 -18.19 -2.70 -10.67
N GLU A 69 -18.92 -1.64 -10.99
CA GLU A 69 -19.39 -0.67 -10.00
C GLU A 69 -20.36 -1.32 -9.01
N LYS A 70 -21.34 -2.07 -9.52
CA LYS A 70 -22.28 -2.86 -8.72
C LYS A 70 -21.54 -3.80 -7.76
N ASN A 71 -20.55 -4.55 -8.24
CA ASN A 71 -19.83 -5.52 -7.39
C ASN A 71 -19.06 -4.83 -6.25
N GLN A 72 -18.52 -3.63 -6.46
CA GLN A 72 -17.88 -2.85 -5.40
C GLN A 72 -18.88 -2.43 -4.32
N ILE A 73 -20.05 -1.94 -4.74
CA ILE A 73 -21.13 -1.57 -3.82
C ILE A 73 -21.64 -2.82 -3.09
N LYS A 74 -21.86 -3.92 -3.81
CA LYS A 74 -22.28 -5.20 -3.24
C LYS A 74 -21.33 -5.66 -2.14
N SER A 75 -20.01 -5.62 -2.36
CA SER A 75 -19.03 -5.92 -1.30
C SER A 75 -19.19 -5.00 -0.08
N PHE A 76 -19.42 -3.70 -0.25
CA PHE A 76 -19.64 -2.81 0.89
C PHE A 76 -20.85 -3.23 1.75
N TYR A 77 -21.93 -3.69 1.12
CA TYR A 77 -23.19 -4.06 1.79
C TYR A 77 -23.24 -5.48 2.34
N GLU A 78 -22.59 -6.45 1.68
CA GLU A 78 -22.76 -7.86 2.03
C GLU A 78 -21.64 -8.43 2.90
N GLU A 79 -20.47 -7.79 2.92
CA GLU A 79 -19.30 -8.30 3.65
C GLU A 79 -19.51 -8.19 5.17
N ASN A 80 -19.22 -9.28 5.87
CA ASN A 80 -19.43 -9.38 7.31
C ASN A 80 -18.26 -8.79 8.12
N GLU A 81 -18.31 -8.97 9.43
CA GLU A 81 -17.35 -8.41 10.39
C GLU A 81 -16.00 -9.14 10.41
N ASN A 82 -15.88 -10.28 9.73
CA ASN A 82 -14.62 -11.02 9.56
C ASN A 82 -13.83 -10.59 8.30
N THR A 83 -14.35 -9.61 7.56
CA THR A 83 -13.68 -9.02 6.40
C THR A 83 -12.78 -7.87 6.85
N LEU A 84 -11.49 -8.00 6.57
CA LEU A 84 -10.49 -6.97 6.85
C LEU A 84 -10.50 -5.91 5.75
N TRP A 85 -10.63 -4.66 6.14
CA TRP A 85 -10.55 -3.50 5.24
C TRP A 85 -9.17 -2.89 5.33
N ILE A 86 -8.57 -2.59 4.19
CA ILE A 86 -7.31 -1.83 4.13
C ILE A 86 -7.44 -0.59 3.26
N THR A 87 -6.63 0.43 3.57
CA THR A 87 -6.46 1.60 2.71
C THR A 87 -5.03 2.15 2.80
N PHE A 88 -4.70 3.09 1.92
CA PHE A 88 -3.43 3.81 1.95
C PHE A 88 -3.67 5.29 2.14
N TYR A 89 -3.06 5.85 3.19
CA TYR A 89 -3.19 7.26 3.54
C TYR A 89 -1.97 7.73 4.33
N ASN A 90 -1.45 8.93 3.99
CA ASN A 90 -0.24 9.52 4.58
C ASN A 90 0.95 8.54 4.65
N ASP A 91 1.30 7.92 3.51
CA ASP A 91 2.40 6.97 3.35
C ASP A 91 2.37 5.76 4.30
N LYS A 92 1.18 5.40 4.77
CA LYS A 92 0.96 4.23 5.62
C LYS A 92 -0.13 3.32 5.05
N LEU A 93 -0.04 2.04 5.38
CA LEU A 93 -1.15 1.12 5.28
C LEU A 93 -1.99 1.24 6.55
N TRP A 94 -3.28 1.44 6.37
CA TRP A 94 -4.27 1.43 7.44
C TRP A 94 -5.15 0.20 7.30
N TRP A 95 -5.52 -0.43 8.41
CA TRP A 95 -6.41 -1.58 8.44
C TRP A 95 -7.44 -1.50 9.56
N CYS A 96 -8.59 -2.12 9.35
CA CYS A 96 -9.64 -2.26 10.35
C CYS A 96 -10.62 -3.39 10.01
N PHE A 97 -11.42 -3.81 10.99
CA PHE A 97 -12.69 -4.49 10.76
C PHE A 97 -13.85 -3.49 10.87
N SER A 98 -15.02 -3.81 10.32
CA SER A 98 -16.19 -2.92 10.42
C SER A 98 -17.47 -3.69 10.65
N LYS A 99 -18.39 -3.10 11.40
CA LYS A 99 -19.73 -3.64 11.63
C LYS A 99 -20.46 -3.81 10.31
N GLN A 100 -21.34 -4.80 10.19
CA GLN A 100 -22.10 -4.99 8.95
C GLN A 100 -23.19 -3.91 8.74
N GLN A 101 -23.65 -3.29 9.81
CA GLN A 101 -24.68 -2.24 9.75
C GLN A 101 -24.19 -1.03 8.94
N ILE A 102 -25.04 -0.57 8.00
CA ILE A 102 -24.79 0.59 7.17
C ILE A 102 -25.68 1.75 7.61
N THR A 103 -25.10 2.93 7.69
CA THR A 103 -25.81 4.19 7.89
C THR A 103 -25.78 5.02 6.61
N LEU A 104 -26.93 5.60 6.25
CA LEU A 104 -27.01 6.62 5.20
C LEU A 104 -26.70 7.99 5.82
N ALA A 105 -25.62 8.63 5.38
CA ALA A 105 -25.24 9.95 5.85
C ALA A 105 -26.08 11.05 5.16
N ALA A 106 -26.09 12.25 5.75
CA ALA A 106 -26.83 13.40 5.22
C ALA A 106 -26.38 13.82 3.81
N ASP A 107 -25.13 13.56 3.44
CA ASP A 107 -24.58 13.84 2.11
C ASP A 107 -24.80 12.70 1.09
N ASN A 108 -25.72 11.77 1.41
CA ASN A 108 -26.04 10.55 0.67
C ASN A 108 -24.89 9.53 0.53
N THR A 109 -23.75 9.74 1.20
CA THR A 109 -22.75 8.66 1.34
C THR A 109 -23.24 7.59 2.30
N LYS A 110 -22.62 6.41 2.24
CA LYS A 110 -22.96 5.28 3.12
C LYS A 110 -21.75 4.93 3.97
N THR A 111 -21.96 4.76 5.26
CA THR A 111 -20.88 4.50 6.21
C THR A 111 -21.12 3.20 6.98
N ARG A 112 -20.02 2.54 7.36
CA ARG A 112 -20.02 1.46 8.36
C ARG A 112 -19.09 1.89 9.48
N SER A 113 -19.50 1.68 10.73
CA SER A 113 -18.63 1.91 11.88
C SER A 113 -17.53 0.87 11.93
N VAL A 114 -16.31 1.32 12.19
CA VAL A 114 -15.17 0.44 12.45
C VAL A 114 -15.37 -0.28 13.79
N ILE A 115 -14.91 -1.52 13.86
CA ILE A 115 -14.79 -2.27 15.11
C ILE A 115 -13.47 -1.84 15.75
N ASP A 116 -13.54 -1.36 16.99
CA ASP A 116 -12.47 -0.69 17.71
C ASP A 116 -12.00 0.60 17.02
N LYS A 117 -10.97 0.51 16.17
CA LYS A 117 -10.38 1.65 15.47
C LYS A 117 -9.59 1.22 14.23
N TRP A 118 -9.38 2.16 13.33
CA TRP A 118 -8.33 2.06 12.32
C TRP A 118 -6.95 1.96 12.99
N SER A 119 -6.10 1.10 12.43
CA SER A 119 -4.72 0.93 12.87
C SER A 119 -3.77 1.10 11.70
N ASP A 120 -2.72 1.90 11.89
CA ASP A 120 -1.53 1.96 11.04
C ASP A 120 -0.39 1.09 11.59
N LYS A 121 -0.67 0.22 12.56
CA LYS A 121 0.33 -0.60 13.26
C LYS A 121 0.08 -2.09 13.10
N ASP A 122 1.16 -2.87 13.14
CA ASP A 122 1.09 -4.32 13.35
C ASP A 122 0.65 -4.67 14.79
N ILE A 123 0.50 -5.97 15.08
CA ILE A 123 0.15 -6.46 16.43
C ILE A 123 1.24 -6.23 17.49
N ASN A 124 2.44 -5.82 17.10
CA ASN A 124 3.55 -5.51 17.99
C ASN A 124 3.70 -3.99 18.21
N GLY A 125 2.89 -3.17 17.52
CA GLY A 125 2.86 -1.72 17.65
C GLY A 125 3.78 -0.97 16.68
N ASN A 126 4.42 -1.66 15.73
CA ASN A 126 5.27 -1.03 14.72
C ASN A 126 4.42 -0.43 13.60
N ILE A 127 4.82 0.74 13.09
CA ILE A 127 4.08 1.45 12.03
C ILE A 127 4.26 0.76 10.68
N LEU A 128 3.15 0.57 9.97
CA LEU A 128 3.06 -0.04 8.65
C LEU A 128 3.29 1.00 7.54
N PHE A 129 4.54 1.45 7.38
CA PHE A 129 4.89 2.38 6.32
C PHE A 129 4.76 1.75 4.93
N LYS A 130 4.24 2.53 3.97
CA LYS A 130 4.06 2.13 2.57
C LYS A 130 5.39 1.82 1.89
N GLU A 131 6.51 2.37 2.35
CA GLU A 131 7.84 2.03 1.82
C GLU A 131 8.29 0.61 2.16
N ASN A 132 7.86 0.09 3.32
CA ASN A 132 8.29 -1.19 3.91
C ASN A 132 7.39 -2.38 3.51
N ILE A 133 6.32 -2.13 2.75
CA ILE A 133 5.45 -3.19 2.22
C ILE A 133 5.94 -3.73 0.85
N THR A 134 5.48 -4.94 0.51
CA THR A 134 5.84 -5.61 -0.76
C THR A 134 5.39 -4.81 -1.97
N ASP A 135 6.11 -4.92 -3.09
CA ASP A 135 5.75 -4.19 -4.32
C ASP A 135 4.40 -4.64 -4.90
N LYS A 136 4.00 -5.88 -4.62
CA LYS A 136 2.65 -6.40 -4.92
C LYS A 136 1.57 -5.61 -4.16
N LEU A 137 1.78 -5.37 -2.86
CA LEU A 137 0.85 -4.61 -2.03
C LEU A 137 0.86 -3.11 -2.37
N LYS A 138 2.03 -2.53 -2.69
CA LYS A 138 2.14 -1.13 -3.18
C LYS A 138 1.28 -0.89 -4.42
N LYS A 139 1.25 -1.85 -5.36
CA LYS A 139 0.45 -1.74 -6.60
C LYS A 139 -1.06 -1.64 -6.33
N ILE A 140 -1.55 -2.13 -5.19
CA ILE A 140 -2.97 -1.99 -4.81
C ILE A 140 -3.32 -0.52 -4.56
N GLY A 141 -2.41 0.27 -3.98
CA GLY A 141 -2.62 1.71 -3.77
C GLY A 141 -2.79 2.52 -5.06
N ASN A 142 -2.42 1.95 -6.22
CA ASN A 142 -2.64 2.57 -7.53
C ASN A 142 -4.02 2.22 -8.12
N TYR A 143 -4.81 1.37 -7.46
CA TYR A 143 -6.16 1.03 -7.89
C TYR A 143 -7.04 2.28 -7.90
N ARG A 144 -7.63 2.59 -9.06
CA ARG A 144 -8.44 3.80 -9.24
C ARG A 144 -9.92 3.63 -8.92
N GLY A 145 -10.40 2.40 -8.74
CA GLY A 145 -11.75 2.12 -8.28
C GLY A 145 -11.91 2.33 -6.77
N THR A 146 -13.12 2.10 -6.28
CA THR A 146 -13.51 2.34 -4.88
C THR A 146 -13.18 1.15 -3.99
N ILE A 147 -13.57 -0.06 -4.38
CA ILE A 147 -13.33 -1.28 -3.59
C ILE A 147 -12.69 -2.35 -4.47
N ARG A 148 -11.76 -3.11 -3.91
CA ARG A 148 -11.16 -4.25 -4.62
C ARG A 148 -10.95 -5.41 -3.68
N ASP A 149 -11.38 -6.57 -4.12
CA ASP A 149 -10.95 -7.84 -3.56
C ASP A 149 -9.48 -8.08 -3.89
N ILE A 150 -8.68 -8.29 -2.85
CA ILE A 150 -7.24 -8.49 -2.94
C ILE A 150 -6.81 -9.88 -2.47
N GLU A 151 -7.67 -10.89 -2.62
CA GLU A 151 -7.41 -12.29 -2.23
C GLU A 151 -6.01 -12.78 -2.64
N LYS A 152 -5.51 -12.40 -3.83
CA LYS A 152 -4.18 -12.80 -4.32
C LYS A 152 -2.99 -12.35 -3.46
N VAL A 153 -3.19 -11.39 -2.55
CA VAL A 153 -2.16 -10.89 -1.62
C VAL A 153 -2.70 -10.80 -0.19
N LYS A 154 -3.79 -11.52 0.11
CA LYS A 154 -4.39 -11.56 1.44
C LYS A 154 -3.40 -12.04 2.48
N GLU A 155 -2.65 -13.09 2.18
CA GLU A 155 -1.60 -13.61 3.06
C GLU A 155 -0.51 -12.57 3.29
N ASP A 156 -0.08 -11.84 2.26
CA ASP A 156 0.90 -10.76 2.37
C ASP A 156 0.46 -9.68 3.39
N VAL A 157 -0.83 -9.30 3.36
CA VAL A 157 -1.41 -8.33 4.29
C VAL A 157 -1.48 -8.89 5.72
N LEU A 158 -1.92 -10.14 5.87
CA LEU A 158 -2.03 -10.78 7.18
C LEU A 158 -0.66 -11.02 7.81
N TYR A 159 0.35 -11.40 7.03
CA TYR A 159 1.71 -11.55 7.51
C TYR A 159 2.28 -10.21 7.98
N LEU A 160 2.06 -9.15 7.21
CA LEU A 160 2.47 -7.80 7.58
C LEU A 160 1.83 -7.34 8.90
N ILE A 161 0.50 -7.50 9.05
CA ILE A 161 -0.22 -7.05 10.24
C ILE A 161 0.14 -7.91 11.47
N ASN A 162 0.39 -9.20 11.29
CA ASN A 162 0.76 -10.10 12.37
C ASN A 162 2.26 -10.13 12.70
N ASP A 163 3.09 -9.33 12.01
CA ASP A 163 4.55 -9.38 12.09
C ASP A 163 5.09 -10.82 11.92
N GLU A 164 4.48 -11.54 10.98
CA GLU A 164 4.90 -12.88 10.63
C GLU A 164 5.82 -12.85 9.43
N LYS A 165 6.92 -13.58 9.51
CA LYS A 165 7.74 -13.84 8.32
C LYS A 165 6.88 -14.62 7.33
N MET A 166 6.73 -14.08 6.12
CA MET A 166 6.25 -14.85 4.97
C MET A 166 7.01 -16.17 4.96
N GLY A 167 6.29 -17.28 5.09
CA GLY A 167 6.90 -18.61 4.96
C GLY A 167 7.67 -18.66 3.64
N ASN A 168 8.90 -19.16 3.70
CA ASN A 168 9.81 -19.31 2.57
C ASN A 168 9.16 -20.13 1.43
N ASN A 169 8.41 -19.47 0.55
CA ASN A 169 8.29 -19.88 -0.83
C ASN A 169 9.44 -19.20 -1.58
N ASN A 170 10.61 -19.82 -1.46
CA ASN A 170 11.81 -19.49 -2.20
C ASN A 170 11.49 -19.38 -3.69
N ASN A 171 11.80 -18.22 -4.29
CA ASN A 171 12.40 -18.05 -5.62
C ASN A 171 12.10 -16.71 -6.33
N LEU A 172 11.67 -15.61 -5.68
CA LEU A 172 11.63 -14.29 -6.36
C LEU A 172 11.95 -13.04 -5.51
N ILE A 173 12.30 -13.16 -4.22
CA ILE A 173 12.69 -11.97 -3.41
C ILE A 173 13.89 -12.30 -2.52
N GLU A 174 14.98 -12.79 -3.12
CA GLU A 174 16.32 -12.56 -2.58
C GLU A 174 16.99 -11.50 -3.46
N ASN A 175 17.04 -10.27 -2.93
CA ASN A 175 17.94 -9.15 -3.28
C ASN A 175 17.26 -7.77 -3.14
N LYS A 176 16.49 -7.52 -2.07
CA LYS A 176 16.40 -6.14 -1.55
C LYS A 176 17.52 -5.97 -0.53
N MET A 177 18.62 -5.37 -0.96
CA MET A 177 19.71 -4.97 -0.09
C MET A 177 19.19 -4.01 0.97
N ASN A 178 19.28 -4.42 2.24
CA ASN A 178 18.95 -3.60 3.41
C ASN A 178 20.07 -2.59 3.69
N ILE A 179 20.33 -1.69 2.73
CA ILE A 179 21.32 -0.60 2.86
C ILE A 179 20.53 0.68 3.19
N PRO A 180 20.87 1.39 4.28
CA PRO A 180 20.17 2.63 4.66
C PRO A 180 20.34 3.70 3.58
N LEU A 181 19.25 4.42 3.27
CA LEU A 181 19.19 5.41 2.18
C LEU A 181 20.23 6.54 2.31
N ASN A 182 20.53 6.95 3.55
CA ASN A 182 21.49 8.01 3.85
C ASN A 182 22.61 7.45 4.74
N GLN A 183 23.81 7.28 4.19
CA GLN A 183 24.95 6.71 4.90
C GLN A 183 26.17 7.62 4.84
N ILE A 184 26.79 7.89 5.99
CA ILE A 184 28.06 8.61 6.11
C ILE A 184 29.15 7.61 6.53
N LEU A 185 30.18 7.45 5.70
CA LEU A 185 31.38 6.67 6.05
C LEU A 185 32.44 7.59 6.64
N PHE A 186 32.75 7.44 7.93
CA PHE A 186 33.76 8.26 8.64
C PHE A 186 34.92 7.39 9.17
N GLY A 187 36.06 8.02 9.48
CA GLY A 187 37.26 7.35 10.01
C GLY A 187 38.57 8.02 9.58
N ALA A 188 39.70 7.57 10.13
CA ALA A 188 41.03 8.11 9.86
C ALA A 188 41.42 8.09 8.36
N PRO A 189 42.35 8.93 7.89
CA PRO A 189 42.89 8.85 6.53
C PRO A 189 43.42 7.43 6.21
N GLY A 190 43.24 6.96 4.98
CA GLY A 190 43.70 5.63 4.56
C GLY A 190 42.76 4.44 4.86
N THR A 191 41.67 4.61 5.61
CA THR A 191 40.73 3.52 5.97
C THR A 191 39.80 3.05 4.84
N GLY A 192 40.11 3.37 3.58
CA GLY A 192 39.36 2.86 2.42
C GLY A 192 37.94 3.41 2.25
N LYS A 193 37.57 4.54 2.90
CA LYS A 193 36.23 5.17 2.77
C LYS A 193 35.81 5.37 1.32
N THR A 194 36.72 5.85 0.47
CA THR A 194 36.47 6.06 -0.96
C THR A 194 36.14 4.75 -1.67
N TYR A 195 36.90 3.68 -1.39
CA TYR A 195 36.64 2.35 -1.97
C TYR A 195 35.32 1.77 -1.47
N ASN A 196 35.05 1.88 -0.17
CA ASN A 196 33.79 1.41 0.41
C ASN A 196 32.58 2.15 -0.17
N THR A 197 32.70 3.44 -0.47
CA THR A 197 31.66 4.22 -1.16
C THR A 197 31.39 3.65 -2.55
N LYS A 198 32.44 3.40 -3.35
CA LYS A 198 32.30 2.79 -4.68
C LYS A 198 31.64 1.41 -4.61
N ARG A 199 32.11 0.55 -3.69
CA ARG A 199 31.56 -0.79 -3.46
C ARG A 199 30.06 -0.74 -3.13
N ILE A 200 29.67 0.10 -2.17
CA ILE A 200 28.25 0.24 -1.76
C ILE A 200 27.40 0.74 -2.92
N ALA A 201 27.87 1.73 -3.68
CA ALA A 201 27.12 2.25 -4.84
C ALA A 201 26.92 1.18 -5.93
N VAL A 202 27.97 0.41 -6.25
CA VAL A 202 27.88 -0.72 -7.19
C VAL A 202 26.95 -1.80 -6.65
N GLU A 203 27.02 -2.13 -5.36
CA GLU A 203 26.12 -3.11 -4.75
C GLU A 203 24.67 -2.63 -4.88
N ILE A 204 24.34 -1.40 -4.50
CA ILE A 204 22.97 -0.85 -4.59
C ILE A 204 22.37 -1.01 -5.99
N ILE A 205 23.14 -0.73 -7.05
CA ILE A 205 22.63 -0.75 -8.43
C ILE A 205 22.69 -2.15 -9.04
N ASN A 206 23.80 -2.87 -8.86
CA ASN A 206 24.10 -4.11 -9.57
C ASN A 206 23.94 -5.39 -8.72
N GLY A 207 23.39 -5.30 -7.51
CA GLY A 207 23.28 -6.46 -6.61
C GLY A 207 24.51 -6.68 -5.73
N LYS A 208 24.29 -7.23 -4.52
CA LYS A 208 25.37 -7.73 -3.65
C LYS A 208 25.87 -9.05 -4.21
N LYS A 209 27.10 -9.05 -4.71
CA LYS A 209 27.81 -10.25 -5.20
C LYS A 209 29.28 -10.13 -4.86
N GLU A 210 29.97 -11.25 -4.75
CA GLU A 210 31.41 -11.27 -4.57
C GLU A 210 32.09 -10.70 -5.82
N ARG A 211 32.94 -9.69 -5.62
CA ARG A 211 33.68 -8.99 -6.67
C ARG A 211 35.07 -8.69 -6.17
N ARG A 212 36.04 -8.69 -7.08
CA ARG A 212 37.36 -8.15 -6.80
C ARG A 212 37.34 -6.61 -6.82
N ARG A 213 38.38 -6.01 -6.23
CA ARG A 213 38.51 -4.56 -6.15
C ARG A 213 38.59 -3.91 -7.54
N GLU A 214 39.27 -4.55 -8.49
CA GLU A 214 39.35 -4.07 -9.87
C GLU A 214 37.97 -4.08 -10.55
N GLU A 215 37.19 -5.14 -10.33
CA GLU A 215 35.83 -5.30 -10.90
C GLU A 215 34.87 -4.24 -10.35
N ILE A 216 34.95 -3.95 -9.05
CA ILE A 216 34.16 -2.86 -8.43
C ILE A 216 34.52 -1.50 -9.05
N ASN A 217 35.80 -1.23 -9.30
CA ASN A 217 36.21 0.03 -9.90
C ASN A 217 35.72 0.17 -11.34
N ALA A 218 35.82 -0.89 -12.15
CA ALA A 218 35.33 -0.91 -13.52
C ALA A 218 33.79 -0.73 -13.58
N GLU A 219 33.03 -1.51 -12.81
CA GLU A 219 31.56 -1.37 -12.75
C GLU A 219 31.16 0.04 -12.27
N TYR A 220 31.89 0.61 -11.30
CA TYR A 220 31.62 1.97 -10.84
C TYR A 220 31.86 3.02 -11.93
N GLU A 221 32.95 2.92 -12.68
CA GLU A 221 33.26 3.85 -13.77
C GLU A 221 32.21 3.78 -14.89
N ASP A 222 31.76 2.58 -15.24
CA ASP A 222 30.66 2.40 -16.19
C ASP A 222 29.35 3.05 -15.70
N LEU A 223 29.04 2.92 -14.42
CA LEU A 223 27.86 3.54 -13.81
C LEU A 223 27.95 5.07 -13.75
N VAL A 224 29.15 5.63 -13.59
CA VAL A 224 29.38 7.08 -13.72
C VAL A 224 29.23 7.52 -15.17
N ASN A 225 29.83 6.81 -16.12
CA ASN A 225 29.75 7.12 -17.56
C ASN A 225 28.33 7.05 -18.09
N THR A 226 27.54 6.09 -17.61
CA THR A 226 26.11 5.91 -17.95
C THR A 226 25.18 6.82 -17.14
N LYS A 227 25.72 7.73 -16.31
CA LYS A 227 24.98 8.71 -15.49
C LYS A 227 24.01 8.08 -14.48
N GLN A 228 24.31 6.87 -14.03
CA GLN A 228 23.57 6.20 -12.94
C GLN A 228 24.15 6.57 -11.57
N ILE A 229 25.42 6.97 -11.51
CA ILE A 229 26.08 7.51 -10.32
C ILE A 229 26.61 8.92 -10.61
N PHE A 230 26.32 9.86 -9.72
CA PHE A 230 26.97 11.18 -9.70
C PHE A 230 27.86 11.29 -8.47
N PHE A 231 29.13 11.64 -8.68
CA PHE A 231 30.10 11.84 -7.61
C PHE A 231 30.42 13.33 -7.46
N TYR A 232 30.29 13.84 -6.25
CA TYR A 232 30.62 15.22 -5.91
C TYR A 232 31.71 15.25 -4.82
N HIS A 233 32.61 16.21 -4.93
CA HIS A 233 33.62 16.50 -3.92
C HIS A 233 33.37 17.88 -3.32
N PHE A 234 33.28 17.95 -2.00
CA PHE A 234 33.16 19.21 -1.28
C PHE A 234 34.55 19.81 -1.08
N SER A 235 34.75 21.02 -1.61
CA SER A 235 35.92 21.85 -1.30
C SER A 235 35.53 22.98 -0.35
N SER A 236 36.51 23.65 0.25
CA SER A 236 36.27 24.79 1.15
C SER A 236 35.57 26.00 0.50
N LYS A 237 35.37 25.98 -0.83
CA LYS A 237 34.68 27.03 -1.60
C LYS A 237 33.26 26.63 -2.02
N PHE A 238 32.75 25.50 -1.57
CA PHE A 238 31.40 25.05 -1.91
C PHE A 238 30.37 25.92 -1.16
N GLY A 239 29.69 26.83 -1.87
CA GLY A 239 28.65 27.70 -1.29
C GLY A 239 29.11 29.09 -0.83
N VAL A 240 30.27 29.57 -1.29
CA VAL A 240 30.70 30.98 -1.17
C VAL A 240 30.55 31.68 -2.52
#